data_AF-A0A7Y3BD36-F1
#
_entry.id   AF-A0A7Y3BD36-F1
#
_cell.length_a   1.000
_cell.length_b   1.000
_cell.length_c   1.000
_cell.angle_alpha   90.00
_cell.angle_beta   90.00
_cell.angle_gamma   90.00
#
_symmetry.space_group_name_H-M   'P 1'
#
loop_
_entity.id
_entity.type
_entity.pdbx_description
1 polymer ?
#
loop_
_entity_poly.entity_id
_entity_poly.type
_entity_poly.pdbx_seq_one_letter_code
_entity_poly.pdbx_strand_id
1 'polypeptide(L)' 'VDDRTIDSHIKRLRKKMRMVDDEFSAIETLYGIGYRYNEE' A
#
# COMPACT_ATOMS: atom_id res chain seq x y z
N VAL A 1 -7.65 -14.17 -8.02
CA VAL A 1 -7.29 -12.80 -7.59
C VAL A 1 -6.15 -12.38 -8.50
N ASP A 2 -6.39 -11.45 -9.42
CA ASP A 2 -5.39 -10.97 -10.39
C ASP A 2 -4.48 -9.94 -9.70
N ASP A 3 -3.22 -9.78 -10.13
CA ASP A 3 -2.28 -8.81 -9.56
C ASP A 3 -2.83 -7.38 -9.63
N ARG A 4 -3.62 -7.09 -10.66
CA ARG A 4 -4.37 -5.83 -10.82
C ARG A 4 -5.42 -5.59 -9.72
N THR A 5 -5.91 -6.66 -9.10
CA THR A 5 -6.83 -6.58 -7.95
C THR A 5 -6.07 -6.15 -6.69
N ILE A 6 -4.87 -6.67 -6.47
CA ILE A 6 -3.99 -6.33 -5.33
C ILE A 6 -3.64 -4.84 -5.38
N ASP A 7 -3.23 -4.32 -6.54
CA ASP A 7 -2.96 -2.91 -6.78
C ASP A 7 -4.10 -1.99 -6.33
N SER A 8 -5.33 -2.36 -6.70
CA SER A 8 -6.53 -1.59 -6.34
C SER A 8 -6.77 -1.58 -4.83
N HIS A 9 -6.51 -2.70 -4.15
CA HIS A 9 -6.61 -2.77 -2.70
C HIS A 9 -5.53 -1.95 -2.00
N ILE A 10 -4.28 -2.04 -2.45
CA ILE A 10 -3.18 -1.24 -1.88
C ILE A 10 -3.43 0.26 -2.06
N LYS A 11 -3.92 0.69 -3.23
CA LYS A 11 -4.31 2.09 -3.45
C LYS A 11 -5.39 2.55 -2.47
N ARG A 12 -6.45 1.75 -2.30
CA ARG A 12 -7.54 2.07 -1.36
C ARG A 12 -7.07 2.10 0.08
N LEU A 13 -6.18 1.19 0.47
CA LEU A 13 -5.62 1.12 1.82
C LEU A 13 -4.76 2.34 2.13
N ARG A 14 -3.77 2.67 1.27
CA ARG A 14 -2.95 3.87 1.41
C ARG A 14 -3.79 5.15 1.48
N LYS A 15 -4.88 5.23 0.70
CA LYS A 15 -5.82 6.36 0.77
C LYS A 15 -6.49 6.48 2.14
N LYS A 16 -6.97 5.38 2.72
CA LYS A 16 -7.61 5.39 4.05
C LYS A 16 -6.63 5.78 5.15
N MET A 17 -5.39 5.27 5.09
CA MET A 17 -4.37 5.62 6.08
C MET A 17 -4.00 7.09 6.01
N ARG A 18 -3.84 7.62 4.78
CA ARG A 18 -3.64 9.06 4.57
C ARG A 18 -4.82 9.96 4.94
N MET A 19 -6.01 9.42 5.21
CA MET A 19 -7.09 10.24 5.76
C MET A 19 -6.95 10.48 7.27
N VAL A 20 -6.13 9.66 7.95
CA VAL A 20 -5.90 9.74 9.40
C VAL A 20 -4.49 10.28 9.68
N ASP A 21 -3.53 9.94 8.83
CA ASP A 21 -2.12 10.33 8.92
C ASP A 21 -1.60 10.71 7.52
N ASP A 22 -1.52 12.01 7.24
CA ASP A 22 -1.11 12.54 5.93
C ASP A 22 0.31 12.10 5.50
N GLU A 23 1.19 11.76 6.45
CA GLU A 23 2.57 11.34 6.19
C GLU A 23 2.73 9.82 6.04
N PHE A 24 1.63 9.06 6.08
CA PHE A 24 1.66 7.61 6.00
C PHE A 24 2.41 7.08 4.77
N SER A 25 3.51 6.36 5.03
CA SER A 25 4.40 5.77 4.02
C SER A 25 4.84 4.33 4.30
N ALA A 26 4.30 3.69 5.34
CA ALA A 26 4.67 2.33 5.78
C ALA A 26 4.44 1.21 4.75
N ILE A 27 3.56 1.39 3.75
CA ILE A 27 3.38 0.38 2.68
C ILE A 27 4.25 0.77 1.49
N GLU A 28 5.28 -0.02 1.23
CA GLU A 28 6.22 0.15 0.13
C GLU A 28 5.90 -0.79 -1.04
N THR A 29 6.22 -0.35 -2.25
CA THR A 29 6.12 -1.17 -3.47
C THR A 29 7.47 -1.81 -3.75
N LEU A 30 7.51 -3.13 -3.80
CA LEU A 30 8.68 -3.92 -4.20
C LEU A 30 8.51 -4.35 -5.66
N TYR A 31 9.25 -3.71 -6.57
CA TYR A 31 9.18 -4.00 -8.00
C TYR A 31 9.46 -5.49 -8.28
N GLY A 32 8.49 -6.17 -8.90
CA GLY A 32 8.58 -7.59 -9.25
C GLY A 32 8.29 -8.58 -8.12
N ILE A 33 8.08 -8.12 -6.88
CA ILE A 33 7.85 -8.98 -5.71
C ILE A 33 6.49 -8.70 -5.05
N GLY A 34 6.02 -7.44 -5.08
CA GLY A 34 4.72 -7.06 -4.53
C GLY A 34 4.82 -5.87 -3.58
N TYR A 35 4.31 -6.02 -2.36
CA TYR A 35 4.20 -4.94 -1.38
C TYR A 35 4.76 -5.37 -0.03
N ARG A 36 5.40 -4.45 0.69
CA ARG A 36 5.94 -4.67 2.03
C ARG A 36 5.38 -3.63 2.99
N TYR A 37 5.09 -4.05 4.21
CA TYR A 37 4.79 -3.15 5.32
C TYR A 37 6.09 -2.94 6.13
N ASN A 38 6.46 -1.69 6.38
CA ASN A 38 7.55 -1.33 7.27
C ASN A 38 6.96 -0.85 8.61
N GLU A 39 7.50 -1.35 9.72
CA GLU A 39 7.08 -1.00 11.09
C GLU A 39 7.96 0.09 11.72
N GLU A 40 9.02 0.52 11.04
CA GLU A 40 9.93 1.59 11.49
C GLU A 40 9.29 2.99 11.46
#